data_AF-A0A357FTC2-F1
#
_entry.id   AF-A0A357FTC2-F1
#
_cell.length_a   1.000
_cell.length_b   1.000
_cell.length_c   1.000
_cell.angle_alpha   90.00
_cell.angle_beta   90.00
_cell.angle_gamma   90.00
#
_symmetry.space_group_name_H-M   'P 1'
#
loop_
_entity.id
_entity.type
_entity.pdbx_description
1 polymer ?
#
loop_
_entity_poly.entity_id
_entity_poly.type
_entity_poly.pdbx_seq_one_letter_code
_entity_poly.pdbx_strand_id
1 'polypeptide(L)'
;MATTSSVLLGRAASVYLPGGMSDAEKETLAFRINEGHTTSVEALNSIAMSANRINGEADELARLFFLVFNRPPDLATFQVGISALGQGMSLGAICNVIINLGASVFGASQTNLAFVDTLARQMFTNPSSVVGLSFVKADLVAQLNNGTLSRVALLEGVSRLSS
;
A
#
# COMPACT_ATOMS: atom_id res chain seq x y z
N MET A 1 19.70 37.03 9.05
CA MET A 1 20.01 35.59 9.01
C MET A 1 18.87 34.90 8.28
N ALA A 2 19.07 34.53 7.01
CA ALA A 2 18.09 33.75 6.27
C ALA A 2 18.07 32.35 6.86
N THR A 3 16.91 31.91 7.36
CA THR A 3 16.71 30.52 7.77
C THR A 3 16.82 29.68 6.50
N THR A 4 17.92 28.94 6.33
CA THR A 4 18.15 28.09 5.16
C THR A 4 16.99 27.09 5.06
N SER A 5 16.45 26.88 3.85
CA SER A 5 15.31 26.00 3.60
C SER A 5 15.46 24.63 4.29
N SER A 6 16.68 24.10 4.37
CA SER A 6 17.02 22.85 5.07
C SER A 6 16.72 22.88 6.58
N VAL A 7 16.93 24.00 7.27
CA VAL A 7 16.65 24.15 8.71
C VAL A 7 15.14 24.15 8.97
N LEU A 8 14.36 24.80 8.12
CA LEU A 8 12.89 24.80 8.21
C LEU A 8 12.31 23.42 7.91
N LEU A 9 12.79 22.74 6.86
CA LEU A 9 12.40 21.38 6.52
C LEU A 9 12.76 20.39 7.64
N GLY A 10 13.96 20.52 8.23
CA GLY A 10 14.40 19.70 9.35
C GLY A 10 13.52 19.85 10.60
N ARG A 11 13.12 21.09 10.92
CA ARG A 11 12.17 21.35 12.02
C ARG A 11 10.79 20.76 11.73
N ALA A 12 10.26 20.95 10.52
CA ALA A 12 8.97 20.37 10.14
C ALA A 12 9.00 18.84 10.19
N ALA A 13 10.04 18.22 9.65
CA ALA A 13 10.22 16.77 9.72
C ALA A 13 10.31 16.27 11.16
N SER A 14 10.99 16.98 12.07
CA SER A 14 11.06 16.60 13.49
C SER A 14 9.73 16.69 14.23
N VAL A 15 8.81 17.55 13.77
CA VAL A 15 7.48 17.73 14.39
C VAL A 15 6.49 16.72 13.82
N TYR A 16 6.56 16.44 12.53
CA TYR A 16 5.55 15.68 11.81
C TYR A 16 5.98 14.22 11.56
N LEU A 17 7.23 13.91 11.22
CA LEU A 17 7.66 12.56 10.86
C LEU A 17 8.26 11.78 12.05
N PRO A 18 7.59 10.75 12.60
CA PRO A 18 8.18 9.87 13.60
C PRO A 18 9.29 9.01 12.96
N GLY A 19 10.55 9.41 13.17
CA GLY A 19 11.73 8.85 12.49
C GLY A 19 12.56 9.91 11.76
N GLY A 20 12.03 11.12 11.61
CA GLY A 20 12.68 12.23 10.92
C GLY A 20 12.78 12.02 9.42
N MET A 21 13.51 12.92 8.77
CA MET A 21 13.84 12.87 7.34
C MET A 21 15.35 12.69 7.21
N SER A 22 15.80 11.86 6.26
CA SER A 22 17.23 11.69 6.02
C SER A 22 17.84 12.98 5.45
N ASP A 23 19.15 13.16 5.61
CA ASP A 23 19.81 14.38 5.14
C ASP A 23 19.80 14.50 3.61
N ALA A 24 19.80 13.37 2.89
CA ALA A 24 19.66 13.35 1.43
C ALA A 24 18.28 13.84 0.97
N GLU A 25 17.22 13.49 1.69
CA GLU A 25 15.85 13.94 1.39
C GLU A 25 15.66 15.43 1.71
N LYS A 26 16.25 15.92 2.82
CA LYS A 26 16.23 17.35 3.17
C LYS A 26 16.94 18.19 2.12
N GLU A 27 18.12 17.75 1.66
CA GLU A 27 18.89 18.45 0.62
C GLU A 27 18.16 18.44 -0.73
N THR A 28 17.52 17.32 -1.08
CA THR A 28 16.71 17.24 -2.30
C THR A 28 15.52 18.19 -2.26
N LEU A 29 14.81 18.29 -1.12
CA LEU A 29 13.70 19.23 -0.96
C LEU A 29 14.17 20.69 -0.91
N ALA A 30 15.28 20.97 -0.23
CA ALA A 30 15.88 22.30 -0.19
C ALA A 30 16.31 22.76 -1.58
N PHE A 31 16.91 21.86 -2.38
CA PHE A 31 17.26 22.12 -3.77
C PHE A 31 16.03 22.47 -4.61
N ARG A 32 14.93 21.70 -4.51
CA ARG A 32 13.68 22.01 -5.25
C ARG A 32 13.08 23.36 -4.88
N ILE A 33 13.18 23.78 -3.62
CA ILE A 33 12.74 25.11 -3.19
C ILE A 33 13.63 26.20 -3.79
N ASN A 34 14.95 26.00 -3.73
CA ASN A 34 15.92 26.98 -4.20
C ASN A 34 15.89 27.16 -5.72
N GLU A 35 15.65 26.09 -6.48
CA GLU A 35 15.49 26.12 -7.94
C GLU A 35 14.07 26.52 -8.39
N GLY A 36 13.16 26.77 -7.44
CA GLY A 36 11.78 27.19 -7.73
C GLY A 36 10.88 26.09 -8.33
N HIS A 37 11.30 24.82 -8.25
CA HIS A 37 10.47 23.66 -8.64
C HIS A 37 9.32 23.39 -7.68
N THR A 38 9.40 23.90 -6.45
CA THR A 38 8.32 23.88 -5.45
C THR A 38 8.46 25.07 -4.53
N THR A 39 7.37 25.48 -3.89
CA THR A 39 7.41 26.52 -2.86
C THR A 39 7.72 25.92 -1.48
N SER A 40 8.28 26.72 -0.58
CA SER A 40 8.51 26.32 0.82
C SER A 40 7.21 25.89 1.51
N VAL A 41 6.08 26.51 1.14
CA VAL A 41 4.76 26.16 1.70
C VAL A 41 4.30 24.78 1.23
N GLU A 42 4.43 24.48 -0.07
CA GLU A 42 4.09 23.15 -0.61
C GLU A 42 4.99 22.06 -0.02
N ALA A 43 6.29 22.33 0.12
CA ALA A 43 7.23 21.40 0.74
C ALA A 43 6.87 21.10 2.20
N LEU A 44 6.54 22.12 3.00
CA LEU A 44 6.09 21.94 4.39
C LEU A 44 4.76 21.19 4.47
N ASN A 45 3.82 21.47 3.55
CA ASN A 45 2.55 20.77 3.49
C ASN A 45 2.73 19.28 3.13
N SER A 46 3.66 18.97 2.23
CA SER A 46 4.00 17.58 1.88
C SER A 46 4.55 16.80 3.08
N ILE A 47 5.36 17.45 3.94
CA ILE A 47 5.89 16.85 5.18
C ILE A 47 4.75 16.62 6.17
N ALA A 48 3.89 17.62 6.39
CA ALA A 48 2.75 17.48 7.29
C ALA A 48 1.75 16.40 6.83
N MET A 49 1.53 16.25 5.52
CA MET A 49 0.69 15.20 4.95
C MET A 49 1.35 13.83 5.04
N SER A 50 2.67 13.73 4.86
CA SER A 50 3.40 12.45 4.98
C SER A 50 3.33 11.86 6.39
N ALA A 51 3.30 12.71 7.41
CA ALA A 51 3.12 12.34 8.81
C ALA A 51 1.71 11.82 9.14
N ASN A 52 0.69 12.39 8.51
CA ASN A 52 -0.69 11.94 8.62
C ASN A 52 -1.00 10.76 7.69
N ARG A 53 0.01 10.21 6.99
CA ARG A 53 -0.13 9.00 6.19
C ARG A 53 -0.17 7.79 7.12
N ILE A 54 -1.21 7.71 7.94
CA ILE A 54 -1.78 6.44 8.40
C ILE A 54 -2.06 5.68 7.10
N ASN A 55 -1.41 4.54 6.85
CA ASN A 55 -1.50 3.71 5.64
C ASN A 55 -2.48 4.27 4.61
N GLY A 56 -2.01 5.10 3.67
CA GLY A 56 -2.93 5.80 2.78
C GLY A 56 -3.67 4.78 1.91
N GLU A 57 -4.90 5.05 1.51
CA GLU A 57 -5.66 4.20 0.58
C GLU A 57 -4.84 3.90 -0.70
N ALA A 58 -3.93 4.80 -1.07
CA ALA A 58 -2.94 4.63 -2.13
C ALA A 58 -1.91 3.53 -1.87
N ASP A 59 -1.44 3.38 -0.63
CA ASP A 59 -0.44 2.37 -0.25
C ASP A 59 -1.10 0.99 -0.16
N GLU A 60 -2.33 0.93 0.35
CA GLU A 60 -3.18 -0.27 0.33
C GLU A 60 -3.52 -0.71 -1.09
N LEU A 61 -3.85 0.24 -1.97
CA LEU A 61 -4.07 0.00 -3.39
C LEU A 61 -2.79 -0.50 -4.07
N ALA A 62 -1.62 0.11 -3.81
CA ALA A 62 -0.37 -0.33 -4.42
C ALA A 62 -0.03 -1.77 -4.03
N ARG A 63 -0.22 -2.14 -2.75
CA ARG A 63 -0.05 -3.51 -2.27
C ARG A 63 -1.01 -4.48 -2.92
N LEU A 64 -2.26 -4.08 -3.11
CA LEU A 64 -3.27 -4.87 -3.80
C LEU A 64 -2.83 -5.25 -5.23
N PHE A 65 -2.13 -4.37 -5.95
CA PHE A 65 -1.57 -4.69 -7.26
C PHE A 65 -0.48 -5.77 -7.19
N PHE A 66 0.41 -5.70 -6.20
CA PHE A 66 1.39 -6.77 -6.00
C PHE A 66 0.72 -8.10 -5.67
N LEU A 67 -0.29 -8.09 -4.78
CA LEU A 67 -1.01 -9.30 -4.38
C LEU A 67 -1.81 -9.93 -5.52
N VAL A 68 -2.40 -9.12 -6.40
CA VAL A 68 -3.32 -9.60 -7.45
C VAL A 68 -2.61 -9.81 -8.79
N PHE A 69 -1.57 -9.05 -9.10
CA PHE A 69 -0.92 -9.10 -10.41
C PHE A 69 0.55 -9.53 -10.37
N ASN A 70 1.12 -9.72 -9.17
CA ASN A 70 2.54 -10.00 -8.97
C ASN A 70 3.45 -8.97 -9.69
N ARG A 71 3.00 -7.71 -9.76
CA ARG A 71 3.73 -6.62 -10.42
C ARG A 71 3.41 -5.28 -9.77
N PRO A 72 4.32 -4.31 -9.82
CA PRO A 72 4.00 -2.94 -9.45
C PRO A 72 2.89 -2.38 -10.35
N PRO A 73 2.02 -1.51 -9.82
CA PRO A 73 1.02 -0.83 -10.62
C PRO A 73 1.68 0.06 -11.67
N ASP A 74 1.18 0.03 -12.90
CA ASP A 74 1.49 1.07 -13.89
C ASP A 74 0.71 2.35 -13.58
N LEU A 75 1.26 3.50 -14.00
CA LEU A 75 0.72 4.81 -13.65
C LEU A 75 -0.76 4.97 -14.04
N ALA A 76 -1.14 4.51 -15.23
CA ALA A 76 -2.51 4.63 -15.72
C ALA A 76 -3.48 3.84 -14.87
N THR A 77 -3.17 2.57 -14.59
CA THR A 77 -4.05 1.70 -13.80
C THR A 77 -4.09 2.13 -12.33
N PHE A 78 -2.99 2.65 -11.80
CA PHE A 78 -2.94 3.21 -10.45
C PHE A 78 -3.84 4.45 -10.32
N GLN A 79 -3.74 5.38 -11.27
CA GLN A 79 -4.58 6.59 -11.28
C GLN A 79 -6.06 6.26 -11.36
N VAL A 80 -6.45 5.21 -12.09
CA VAL A 80 -7.84 4.74 -12.12
C VAL A 80 -8.28 4.27 -10.72
N GLY A 81 -7.46 3.50 -10.02
CA GLY A 81 -7.78 3.03 -8.67
C GLY A 81 -7.85 4.17 -7.64
N ILE A 82 -6.92 5.13 -7.70
CA ILE A 82 -6.97 6.34 -6.86
C ILE A 82 -8.21 7.19 -7.18
N SER A 83 -8.59 7.32 -8.45
CA SER A 83 -9.79 8.05 -8.84
C SER A 83 -11.06 7.35 -8.34
N ALA A 84 -11.08 6.01 -8.34
CA ALA A 84 -12.20 5.23 -7.79
C ALA A 84 -12.33 5.44 -6.28
N LEU A 85 -11.22 5.41 -5.54
CA LEU A 85 -11.18 5.75 -4.12
C LEU A 85 -11.67 7.18 -3.86
N GLY A 86 -11.19 8.15 -4.64
CA GLY A 86 -11.63 9.55 -4.57
C GLY A 86 -13.11 9.78 -4.91
N GLN A 87 -13.74 8.84 -5.64
CA GLN A 87 -15.18 8.82 -5.90
C GLN A 87 -15.99 8.10 -4.80
N GLY A 88 -15.34 7.64 -3.73
CA GLY A 88 -15.96 6.97 -2.60
C GLY A 88 -16.13 5.46 -2.77
N MET A 89 -15.47 4.83 -3.75
CA MET A 89 -15.46 3.37 -3.86
C MET A 89 -14.66 2.77 -2.72
N SER A 90 -15.23 1.79 -2.01
CA SER A 90 -14.50 1.11 -0.94
C SER A 90 -13.43 0.17 -1.49
N LEU A 91 -12.36 -0.05 -0.72
CA LEU A 91 -11.30 -0.99 -1.08
C LEU A 91 -11.84 -2.40 -1.35
N GLY A 92 -12.83 -2.86 -0.58
CA GLY A 92 -13.49 -4.15 -0.82
C GLY A 92 -14.21 -4.22 -2.17
N ALA A 93 -14.86 -3.13 -2.61
CA ALA A 93 -15.47 -3.07 -3.93
C ALA A 93 -14.41 -3.13 -5.04
N ILE A 94 -13.28 -2.44 -4.85
CA ILE A 94 -12.13 -2.53 -5.76
C ILE A 94 -11.60 -3.97 -5.77
N CYS A 95 -11.35 -4.59 -4.62
CA CYS A 95 -10.89 -5.99 -4.52
C CYS A 95 -11.81 -6.95 -5.30
N ASN A 96 -13.13 -6.78 -5.20
CA ASN A 96 -14.10 -7.58 -5.93
C ASN A 96 -13.99 -7.42 -7.46
N VAL A 97 -13.66 -6.22 -7.96
CA VAL A 97 -13.42 -6.01 -9.38
C VAL A 97 -12.11 -6.69 -9.79
N ILE A 98 -11.02 -6.41 -9.08
CA ILE A 98 -9.67 -6.79 -9.54
C ILE A 98 -9.45 -8.30 -9.47
N ILE A 99 -10.01 -8.98 -8.46
CA ILE A 99 -9.88 -10.45 -8.32
C ILE A 99 -10.49 -11.20 -9.50
N ASN A 100 -11.46 -10.59 -10.18
CA ASN A 100 -12.17 -11.17 -11.34
C ASN A 100 -11.58 -10.73 -12.69
N LEU A 101 -10.55 -9.87 -12.71
CA LEU A 101 -9.88 -9.49 -13.94
C LEU A 101 -9.05 -10.65 -14.48
N GLY A 102 -9.04 -10.85 -15.79
CA GLY A 102 -8.28 -11.94 -16.43
C GLY A 102 -6.76 -11.86 -16.24
N ALA A 103 -6.23 -10.69 -15.86
CA ALA A 103 -4.82 -10.51 -15.53
C ALA A 103 -4.46 -10.94 -14.09
N SER A 104 -5.45 -11.23 -13.25
CA SER A 104 -5.27 -11.66 -11.87
C SER A 104 -4.51 -12.99 -11.79
N VAL A 105 -3.60 -13.10 -10.83
CA VAL A 105 -2.93 -14.37 -10.47
C VAL A 105 -3.90 -15.37 -9.85
N PHE A 106 -5.07 -14.90 -9.43
CA PHE A 106 -6.16 -15.70 -8.90
C PHE A 106 -7.00 -16.24 -10.07
N GLY A 107 -6.93 -17.56 -10.30
CA GLY A 107 -7.73 -18.18 -11.36
C GLY A 107 -9.23 -18.12 -11.07
N ALA A 108 -10.05 -17.87 -12.11
CA ALA A 108 -11.50 -17.71 -12.00
C ALA A 108 -12.24 -18.89 -11.34
N SER A 109 -11.68 -20.11 -11.43
CA SER A 109 -12.27 -21.33 -10.84
C SER A 109 -11.34 -22.03 -9.85
N GLN A 110 -10.38 -21.32 -9.27
CA GLN A 110 -9.49 -21.93 -8.28
C GLN A 110 -10.25 -22.30 -6.99
N THR A 111 -9.78 -23.35 -6.30
CA THR A 111 -10.31 -23.76 -5.00
C THR A 111 -9.90 -22.77 -3.90
N ASN A 112 -10.57 -22.81 -2.74
CA ASN A 112 -10.18 -21.96 -1.60
C ASN A 112 -8.76 -22.25 -1.11
N LEU A 113 -8.35 -23.52 -1.15
CA LEU A 113 -6.97 -23.92 -0.86
C LEU A 113 -5.98 -23.27 -1.84
N ALA A 114 -6.24 -23.39 -3.15
CA ALA A 114 -5.38 -22.80 -4.17
C ALA A 114 -5.32 -21.25 -4.09
N PHE A 115 -6.43 -20.62 -3.72
CA PHE A 115 -6.47 -19.18 -3.46
C PHE A 115 -5.55 -18.78 -2.29
N VAL A 116 -5.66 -19.44 -1.14
CA VAL A 116 -4.85 -19.15 0.06
C VAL A 116 -3.37 -19.47 -0.19
N ASP A 117 -3.06 -20.56 -0.90
CA ASP A 117 -1.69 -20.89 -1.30
C ASP A 117 -1.08 -19.83 -2.22
N THR A 118 -1.86 -19.33 -3.16
CA THR A 118 -1.41 -18.26 -4.06
C THR A 118 -1.20 -16.97 -3.29
N LEU A 119 -2.13 -16.59 -2.42
CA LEU A 119 -1.99 -15.39 -1.59
C LEU A 119 -0.74 -15.46 -0.70
N ALA A 120 -0.47 -16.61 -0.07
CA ALA A 120 0.73 -16.81 0.74
C ALA A 120 2.03 -16.65 -0.08
N ARG A 121 2.06 -17.10 -1.34
CA ARG A 121 3.21 -16.91 -2.24
C ARG A 121 3.38 -15.45 -2.67
N GLN A 122 2.30 -14.68 -2.76
CA GLN A 122 2.38 -13.24 -3.06
C GLN A 122 2.89 -12.44 -1.87
N MET A 123 2.58 -12.87 -0.64
CA MET A 123 3.00 -12.19 0.59
C MET A 123 4.42 -12.55 1.02
N PHE A 124 4.85 -13.79 0.82
CA PHE A 124 6.11 -14.30 1.34
C PHE A 124 6.97 -14.89 0.23
N THR A 125 8.24 -14.48 0.18
CA THR A 125 9.24 -15.07 -0.73
C THR A 125 9.42 -16.56 -0.47
N ASN A 126 9.45 -16.96 0.81
CA ASN A 126 9.55 -18.35 1.24
C ASN A 126 8.45 -18.68 2.25
N PRO A 127 7.23 -19.03 1.81
CA PRO A 127 6.12 -19.32 2.73
C PRO A 127 6.42 -20.46 3.70
N SER A 128 7.17 -21.48 3.26
CA SER A 128 7.51 -22.65 4.07
C SER A 128 8.45 -22.36 5.24
N SER A 129 9.18 -21.24 5.22
CA SER A 129 10.03 -20.84 6.34
C SER A 129 9.29 -20.03 7.41
N VAL A 130 8.03 -19.64 7.16
CA VAL A 130 7.24 -18.86 8.12
C VAL A 130 6.61 -19.81 9.14
N VAL A 131 7.12 -19.77 10.36
CA VAL A 131 6.59 -20.56 11.48
C VAL A 131 5.12 -20.21 11.71
N GLY A 132 4.26 -21.22 11.81
CA GLY A 132 2.83 -21.03 12.06
C GLY A 132 1.98 -20.75 10.82
N LEU A 133 2.58 -20.41 9.67
CA LEU A 133 1.82 -20.09 8.46
C LEU A 133 0.95 -21.26 7.98
N SER A 134 1.42 -22.50 8.15
CA SER A 134 0.66 -23.71 7.81
C SER A 134 -0.67 -23.80 8.56
N PHE A 135 -0.67 -23.45 9.86
CA PHE A 135 -1.88 -23.45 10.70
C PHE A 135 -2.82 -22.32 10.29
N VAL A 136 -2.28 -21.12 10.08
CA VAL A 136 -3.06 -19.95 9.63
C VAL A 136 -3.73 -20.24 8.28
N LYS A 137 -2.98 -20.83 7.33
CA LYS A 137 -3.54 -21.21 6.03
C LYS A 137 -4.68 -22.23 6.17
N ALA A 138 -4.51 -23.25 7.02
CA ALA A 138 -5.54 -24.26 7.25
C ALA A 138 -6.82 -23.63 7.85
N ASP A 139 -6.66 -22.72 8.81
CA ASP A 139 -7.77 -21.99 9.41
C ASP A 139 -8.50 -21.09 8.39
N LEU A 140 -7.75 -20.30 7.61
CA LEU A 140 -8.32 -19.46 6.54
C LEU A 140 -9.09 -20.28 5.50
N VAL A 141 -8.56 -21.44 5.09
CA VAL A 141 -9.26 -22.34 4.17
C VAL A 141 -10.55 -22.86 4.79
N ALA A 142 -10.56 -23.22 6.07
CA ALA A 142 -11.76 -23.65 6.77
C ALA A 142 -12.83 -22.54 6.82
N GLN A 143 -12.42 -21.31 7.15
CA GLN A 143 -13.33 -20.15 7.17
C GLN A 143 -13.92 -19.85 5.79
N LEU A 144 -13.11 -19.94 4.72
CA LEU A 144 -13.58 -19.76 3.34
C LEU A 144 -14.55 -20.86 2.90
N ASN A 145 -14.31 -22.11 3.30
CA ASN A 145 -15.20 -23.24 2.97
C ASN A 145 -16.52 -23.16 3.73
N ASN A 146 -16.50 -22.67 4.96
CA ASN A 146 -17.68 -22.48 5.80
C ASN A 146 -18.45 -21.20 5.48
N GLY A 147 -17.91 -20.33 4.61
CA GLY A 147 -18.53 -19.06 4.23
C GLY A 147 -18.49 -17.98 5.32
N THR A 148 -17.76 -18.19 6.42
CA THR A 148 -17.59 -17.20 7.49
C THR A 148 -16.65 -16.07 7.08
N LEU A 149 -15.81 -16.31 6.07
CA LEU A 149 -14.94 -15.33 5.45
C LEU A 149 -15.11 -15.41 3.93
N SER A 150 -15.15 -14.27 3.24
CA SER A 150 -15.13 -14.23 1.77
C SER A 150 -13.71 -14.01 1.25
N ARG A 151 -13.44 -14.44 0.01
CA ARG A 151 -12.13 -14.19 -0.64
C ARG A 151 -11.80 -12.70 -0.75
N VAL A 152 -12.83 -11.88 -1.01
CA VAL A 152 -12.72 -10.43 -1.10
C VAL A 152 -12.35 -9.85 0.26
N ALA A 153 -13.02 -10.27 1.34
CA ALA A 153 -12.72 -9.81 2.69
C ALA A 153 -11.31 -10.22 3.15
N LEU A 154 -10.86 -11.43 2.79
CA LEU A 154 -9.50 -11.86 3.08
C LEU A 154 -8.47 -11.00 2.32
N LEU A 155 -8.69 -10.77 1.02
CA LEU A 155 -7.78 -9.96 0.20
C LEU A 155 -7.71 -8.51 0.70
N GLU A 156 -8.86 -7.92 1.06
CA GLU A 156 -8.94 -6.59 1.66
C GLU A 156 -8.23 -6.54 3.02
N GLY A 157 -8.43 -7.53 3.89
CA GLY A 157 -7.74 -7.59 5.17
C GLY A 157 -6.23 -7.65 5.01
N VAL A 158 -5.75 -8.41 4.01
CA VAL A 158 -4.32 -8.55 3.74
C VAL A 158 -3.70 -7.31 3.10
N SER A 159 -4.40 -6.59 2.23
CA SER A 159 -3.87 -5.35 1.62
C SER A 159 -3.64 -4.23 2.66
N ARG A 160 -4.37 -4.29 3.79
CA ARG A 160 -4.27 -3.35 4.92
C ARG A 160 -3.19 -3.69 5.94
N LEU A 161 -2.63 -4.91 5.93
CA LEU A 161 -1.60 -5.31 6.90
C LEU A 161 -0.33 -4.48 6.68
N SER A 162 0.02 -3.61 7.63
CA SER A 162 1.31 -2.93 7.64
C SER A 162 2.44 -3.96 7.83
N SER A 163 3.35 -4.01 6.87
CA SER A 163 4.67 -4.63 7.04
C SER A 163 5.47 -3.92 8.12
#